data_AF-A0A353FBS6-F1
#
_entry.id   AF-A0A353FBS6-F1
#
_cell.length_a   1.000
_cell.length_b   1.000
_cell.length_c   1.000
_cell.angle_alpha   90.00
_cell.angle_beta   90.00
_cell.angle_gamma   90.00
#
_symmetry.space_group_name_H-M   'P 1'
#
loop_
_entity.id
_entity.type
_entity.pdbx_description
1 polymer ?
#
loop_
_entity_poly.entity_id
_entity_poly.type
_entity_poly.pdbx_seq_one_letter_code
_entity_poly.pdbx_strand_id
1 'polypeptide(L)'
;MGYEALITLDLPNSTDEQRDKFYEVLAKEKWVKLKTLTTTWTVLFNDGVTRARCVEILMQDLKKAKEQSRIYTVAYAIQLDQQSVEVDKL
;
A
#
# COMPACT_ATOMS: atom_id res chain seq x y z
N MET A 1 -7.05 -9.82 16.81
CA MET A 1 -7.04 -8.63 15.94
C MET A 1 -6.06 -8.90 14.81
N GLY A 2 -6.48 -8.69 13.57
CA GLY A 2 -5.60 -8.90 12.41
C GLY A 2 -4.53 -7.82 12.31
N TYR A 3 -3.58 -8.02 11.39
CA TYR A 3 -2.51 -7.04 11.16
C TYR A 3 -3.03 -5.79 10.45
N GLU A 4 -2.52 -4.63 10.83
CA GLU A 4 -2.57 -3.41 10.06
C GLU A 4 -1.20 -3.15 9.42
N ALA A 5 -1.21 -2.82 8.13
CA ALA A 5 -0.02 -2.39 7.42
C ALA A 5 -0.05 -0.88 7.21
N LEU A 6 1.05 -0.20 7.53
CA LEU A 6 1.34 1.16 7.10
C LEU A 6 2.36 1.11 5.98
N ILE A 7 2.01 1.63 4.81
CA ILE A 7 2.86 1.62 3.63
C ILE A 7 3.07 3.04 3.16
N THR A 8 4.32 3.44 2.96
CA THR A 8 4.65 4.63 2.17
C THR A 8 5.34 4.20 0.90
N LEU A 9 4.99 4.81 -0.22
CA LEU A 9 5.54 4.46 -1.52
C LEU A 9 5.86 5.70 -2.36
N ASP A 10 6.87 5.57 -3.20
CA ASP A 10 7.24 6.57 -4.19
C ASP A 10 7.35 5.90 -5.57
N LEU A 11 6.93 6.65 -6.59
CA LEU A 11 6.83 6.23 -7.98
C LEU A 11 7.72 7.14 -8.84
N PRO A 12 9.05 7.02 -8.72
CA PRO A 12 9.97 7.90 -9.40
C PRO A 12 9.85 7.74 -10.93
N ASN A 13 10.03 8.84 -11.65
CA ASN A 13 9.97 8.89 -13.12
C ASN A 13 8.65 8.39 -13.72
N SER A 14 7.56 8.42 -12.96
CA SER A 14 6.23 8.04 -13.43
C SER A 14 5.42 9.29 -13.81
N THR A 15 4.68 9.20 -14.90
CA THR A 15 3.69 10.24 -15.29
C THR A 15 2.48 10.19 -14.36
N ASP A 16 1.69 11.27 -14.34
CA ASP A 16 0.48 11.33 -13.52
C ASP A 16 -0.55 10.27 -13.93
N GLU A 17 -0.71 10.01 -15.22
CA GLU A 17 -1.60 8.92 -15.71
C GLU A 17 -1.17 7.55 -15.20
N GLN A 18 0.15 7.28 -15.13
CA GLN A 18 0.66 6.02 -14.59
C GLN A 18 0.43 5.93 -13.08
N ARG A 19 0.63 7.03 -12.34
CA ARG A 19 0.35 7.09 -10.90
C ARG A 19 -1.11 6.86 -10.60
N ASP A 20 -2.01 7.48 -11.35
CA ASP A 20 -3.45 7.32 -11.19
C ASP A 20 -3.86 5.86 -11.42
N LYS A 21 -3.38 5.22 -12.50
CA LYS A 21 -3.61 3.79 -12.74
C LYS A 21 -3.04 2.90 -11.63
N PHE A 22 -1.85 3.21 -11.12
CA PHE A 22 -1.25 2.47 -10.02
C PHE A 22 -2.12 2.55 -8.76
N TYR A 23 -2.56 3.76 -8.39
CA TYR A 23 -3.42 4.02 -7.23
C TYR A 23 -4.82 3.41 -7.37
N GLU A 24 -5.38 3.38 -8.58
CA GLU A 24 -6.64 2.67 -8.84
C GLU A 24 -6.53 1.16 -8.57
N VAL A 25 -5.40 0.53 -8.92
CA VAL A 25 -5.18 -0.89 -8.63
C VAL A 25 -5.09 -1.10 -7.12
N LEU A 26 -4.31 -0.28 -6.40
CA LEU A 26 -4.21 -0.39 -4.94
C LEU A 26 -5.58 -0.24 -4.26
N ALA A 27 -6.39 0.72 -4.69
CA ALA A 27 -7.74 0.92 -4.16
C ALA A 27 -8.65 -0.30 -4.42
N LYS A 28 -8.53 -0.96 -5.57
CA LYS A 28 -9.24 -2.22 -5.88
C LYS A 28 -8.81 -3.36 -4.95
N GLU A 29 -7.51 -3.42 -4.61
CA GLU A 29 -6.93 -4.35 -3.63
C GLU A 29 -7.16 -3.93 -2.16
N LYS A 30 -8.10 -3.01 -1.91
CA LYS A 30 -8.51 -2.57 -0.55
C LYS A 30 -7.46 -1.78 0.22
N TRP A 31 -6.46 -1.23 -0.47
CA TRP A 31 -5.57 -0.23 0.12
C TRP A 31 -6.33 1.08 0.33
N VAL A 32 -6.16 1.70 1.49
CA VAL A 32 -6.80 2.95 1.85
C VAL A 32 -5.75 4.04 1.93
N LYS A 33 -5.87 5.07 1.08
CA LYS A 33 -4.96 6.22 1.14
C LYS A 33 -5.25 7.04 2.39
N LEU A 34 -4.21 7.39 3.15
CA LEU A 34 -4.35 8.29 4.30
C LEU A 34 -4.62 9.70 3.80
N LYS A 35 -5.78 10.27 4.12
CA LYS A 35 -6.23 11.58 3.61
C LYS A 35 -5.28 12.74 3.91
N THR A 36 -4.45 12.60 4.94
CA THR A 36 -3.53 13.62 5.42
C THR A 36 -2.13 13.50 4.82
N LEU A 37 -1.82 12.40 4.11
CA LEU A 37 -0.50 12.10 3.56
C LEU A 37 -0.59 11.78 2.06
N THR A 38 0.37 12.25 1.26
CA THR A 38 0.29 12.18 -0.20
C THR A 38 0.67 10.82 -0.78
N THR A 39 1.48 10.04 -0.06
CA THR A 39 2.12 8.80 -0.53
C THR A 39 1.88 7.60 0.39
N THR A 40 1.10 7.78 1.46
CA THR A 40 0.93 6.79 2.52
C THR A 40 -0.44 6.12 2.45
N TRP A 41 -0.43 4.81 2.71
CA TRP A 41 -1.56 3.90 2.56
C TRP A 41 -1.64 2.96 3.77
N THR A 42 -2.83 2.48 4.05
CA THR A 42 -3.07 1.42 5.02
C THR A 42 -3.81 0.23 4.43
N VAL A 43 -3.56 -0.96 4.98
CA VAL A 43 -4.27 -2.20 4.65
C VAL A 43 -4.58 -2.94 5.95
N LEU A 44 -5.83 -3.36 6.11
CA LEU A 44 -6.27 -4.16 7.25
C LEU A 44 -6.42 -5.63 6.82
N PHE A 45 -5.78 -6.51 7.57
CA PHE A 45 -5.87 -7.96 7.37
C PHE A 45 -6.84 -8.58 8.37
N ASN A 46 -7.45 -9.70 7.99
CA ASN A 46 -8.29 -10.48 8.88
C ASN A 46 -7.48 -11.13 10.01
N ASP A 47 -8.17 -11.51 11.09
CA ASP A 47 -7.56 -12.27 12.17
C ASP A 47 -7.07 -13.65 11.68
N GLY A 48 -6.00 -14.15 12.28
CA GLY A 48 -5.38 -15.44 11.93
C GLY A 48 -4.48 -15.42 10.68
N VAL A 49 -4.41 -14.31 9.93
CA VAL A 49 -3.43 -14.18 8.84
C VAL A 49 -2.03 -13.98 9.42
N THR A 50 -1.07 -14.79 8.99
CA THR A 50 0.31 -14.67 9.46
C THR A 50 0.99 -13.43 8.88
N ARG A 51 1.95 -12.86 9.62
CA ARG A 51 2.74 -11.71 9.14
C ARG A 51 3.37 -11.97 7.77
N ALA A 52 3.93 -13.17 7.57
CA ALA A 52 4.52 -13.58 6.29
C ALA A 52 3.49 -13.54 5.16
N ARG A 53 2.27 -14.05 5.41
CA ARG A 53 1.20 -14.03 4.42
C ARG A 53 0.73 -12.61 4.12
N CYS A 54 0.68 -11.71 5.10
CA CYS A 54 0.39 -10.30 4.87
C CYS A 54 1.42 -9.66 3.92
N VAL A 55 2.72 -9.88 4.18
CA VAL A 55 3.80 -9.39 3.31
C VAL A 55 3.66 -9.93 1.89
N GLU A 56 3.39 -11.23 1.73
CA GLU A 56 3.18 -11.84 0.41
C GLU A 56 2.04 -11.17 -0.36
N ILE A 57 0.91 -10.93 0.29
CA ILE A 57 -0.25 -10.26 -0.34
C ILE A 57 0.13 -8.85 -0.78
N LEU A 58 0.73 -8.04 0.10
CA LEU A 58 1.18 -6.68 -0.24
C LEU A 58 2.15 -6.68 -1.43
N MET A 59 3.05 -7.66 -1.50
CA MET A 59 4.00 -7.79 -2.61
C MET A 59 3.31 -8.18 -3.92
N GLN A 60 2.28 -9.03 -3.86
CA GLN A 60 1.47 -9.38 -5.02
C GLN A 60 0.69 -8.17 -5.55
N ASP A 61 0.09 -7.39 -4.65
CA ASP A 61 -0.64 -6.17 -5.00
C ASP A 61 0.28 -5.14 -5.67
N LEU A 62 1.45 -4.88 -5.08
CA LEU A 62 2.43 -3.94 -5.63
C LEU A 62 2.95 -4.38 -7.01
N LYS A 63 3.20 -5.69 -7.21
CA LYS A 63 3.59 -6.22 -8.53
C LYS A 63 2.47 -6.05 -9.55
N LYS A 64 1.23 -6.38 -9.17
CA LYS A 64 0.05 -6.21 -10.03
C LYS A 64 -0.16 -4.74 -10.42
N ALA A 65 -0.06 -3.82 -9.46
CA ALA A 65 -0.19 -2.39 -9.70
C ALA A 65 0.93 -1.88 -10.62
N LYS A 66 2.17 -2.33 -10.40
CA LYS A 66 3.33 -2.01 -11.24
C LYS A 66 3.11 -2.45 -12.69
N GLU A 67 2.66 -3.69 -12.91
CA GLU A 67 2.43 -4.25 -14.23
C GLU A 67 1.32 -3.51 -14.99
N GLN A 68 0.18 -3.25 -14.34
CA GLN A 68 -0.96 -2.60 -14.99
C GLN A 68 -0.74 -1.12 -15.30
N SER A 69 0.01 -0.42 -14.43
CA SER A 69 0.37 0.99 -14.63
C SER A 69 1.59 1.19 -15.55
N ARG A 70 2.31 0.12 -15.89
CA ARG A 70 3.58 0.15 -16.64
C ARG A 70 4.64 1.04 -15.96
N ILE A 71 4.66 1.04 -14.63
CA ILE A 71 5.70 1.72 -13.84
C ILE A 71 6.93 0.82 -13.73
N TYR A 72 8.12 1.37 -13.95
CA TYR A 72 9.37 0.60 -13.90
C TYR A 72 9.91 0.44 -12.48
N THR A 73 9.78 1.48 -11.66
CA THR A 73 10.38 1.55 -10.32
C THR A 73 9.33 1.95 -9.30
N VAL A 74 9.22 1.15 -8.24
CA VAL A 74 8.38 1.43 -7.08
C VAL A 74 9.28 1.33 -5.86
N ALA A 75 9.51 2.44 -5.16
CA ALA A 75 10.18 2.46 -3.87
C ALA A 75 9.11 2.40 -2.79
N TYR A 76 9.30 1.59 -1.74
CA TYR A 76 8.31 1.47 -0.68
C TYR A 76 8.96 1.12 0.66
N ALA A 77 8.28 1.47 1.74
CA ALA A 77 8.54 0.98 3.08
C ALA A 77 7.23 0.49 3.69
N ILE A 78 7.27 -0.67 4.36
CA ILE A 78 6.11 -1.33 4.96
C ILE A 78 6.40 -1.58 6.43
N GLN A 79 5.50 -1.10 7.27
CA GLN A 79 5.38 -1.51 8.66
C GLN A 79 4.11 -2.34 8.82
N LEU A 80 4.21 -3.42 9.59
CA LEU A 80 3.10 -4.32 9.92
C LEU A 80 3.05 -4.46 11.44
N ASP A 81 1.89 -4.22 12.03
CA ASP A 81 1.64 -4.38 13.45
C ASP A 81 0.23 -4.94 13.70
N GLN A 82 -0.03 -5.50 14.87
CA GLN A 82 -1.38 -5.86 15.32
C GLN A 82 -2.06 -4.71 16.05
N GLN A 83 -1.28 -3.69 16.46
CA GLN A 83 -1.81 -2.42 16.95
C GLN A 83 -2.25 -1.53 15.79
N SER A 84 -3.23 -0.68 16.07
CA SER A 84 -3.74 0.27 15.07
C SER A 84 -2.75 1.40 14.81
N VAL A 85 -2.73 1.88 13.57
CA VAL A 85 -1.90 3.04 13.19
C VAL A 85 -2.59 4.33 13.64
N GLU A 86 -1.89 5.13 14.44
CA GLU A 86 -2.34 6.48 14.80
C GLU A 86 -1.94 7.48 13.70
N VAL A 87 -2.92 8.27 13.24
CA VAL A 87 -2.72 9.29 12.20
C VAL A 87 -3.39 10.58 12.65
N ASP A 88 -2.60 11.64 12.84
CA ASP A 88 -3.10 12.95 13.27
C ASP A 88 -2.39 14.12 12.54
N LYS A 89 -2.92 15.33 12.70
CA LYS A 89 -2.31 16.59 12.26
C LYS A 89 -1.98 17.43 13.49
N LEU A 90 -0.72 17.88 13.59
CA LEU A 90 -0.29 18.86 14.59
C LEU A 90 -0.62 20.30 14.17
#